data_AF-A0A378LPJ9-F1
#
_entry.id   AF-A0A378LPJ9-F1
#
_cell.length_a   1.000
_cell.length_b   1.000
_cell.length_c   1.000
_cell.angle_alpha   90.00
_cell.angle_beta   90.00
_cell.angle_gamma   90.00
#
_symmetry.space_group_name_H-M   'P 1'
#
loop_
_entity.id
_entity.type
_entity.pdbx_description
1 polymer ?
#
loop_
_entity_poly.entity_id
_entity_poly.type
_entity_poly.pdbx_seq_one_letter_code
_entity_poly.pdbx_strand_id
1 'polypeptide(L)'
;MQSRLMHLRPYFNQKVLSSLSKTKTTFFGDKLDVTYATLSSKEKQMGAEQLHRCLPSSQDFLFRGTEGSKEVFEAMASDYLGMSSIQRRKAPSHDIVSYLVDNDSKYFFSTSPCKYAAQPYAGGISVFPCRGFIWVTGLPKVYTIPHKHLLLNEELFDNYTTRKIKELELDDKYYPIKDTAAKNNEVTVIIGAKKEDNWALKVSEDVMKVIQVRGPGRLFGKLMPSDEIVHIQDIENAGFKKRTWSLEVVFSDGNRMKDFEKMNLRARQLGLIRKDERLITLQDAESIVNSEELNELNTQYTTPWTHRISKVHKDIPLGLKELLIPFITEEIKATGTLEEIHRKGRYQYI
;
A
#
# COMPACT_ATOMS: atom_id res chain seq x y z
N MET A 1 -26.06 -21.49 -2.94
CA MET A 1 -24.62 -21.66 -3.26
C MET A 1 -23.72 -20.58 -2.63
N GLN A 2 -24.17 -19.31 -2.50
CA GLN A 2 -23.41 -18.23 -1.82
C GLN A 2 -23.25 -18.40 -0.29
N SER A 3 -24.16 -19.08 0.41
CA SER A 3 -24.08 -19.25 1.88
C SER A 3 -23.00 -20.24 2.33
N ARG A 4 -22.68 -21.26 1.53
CA ARG A 4 -21.65 -22.27 1.88
C ARG A 4 -20.21 -21.75 1.76
N LEU A 5 -19.95 -20.72 0.97
CA LEU A 5 -18.61 -20.13 0.80
C LEU A 5 -18.25 -19.09 1.88
N MET A 6 -19.21 -18.66 2.71
CA MET A 6 -18.91 -17.71 3.80
C MET A 6 -18.12 -18.38 4.94
N HIS A 7 -18.31 -19.68 5.21
CA HIS A 7 -17.69 -20.37 6.34
C HIS A 7 -16.17 -20.61 6.23
N LEU A 8 -15.56 -20.40 5.06
CA LEU A 8 -14.11 -20.57 4.86
C LEU A 8 -13.32 -19.26 4.93
N ARG A 9 -14.00 -18.11 5.10
CA ARG A 9 -13.34 -16.81 5.09
C ARG A 9 -12.86 -16.42 6.49
N PRO A 10 -11.73 -15.69 6.61
CA PRO A 10 -11.32 -15.10 7.88
C PRO A 10 -12.45 -14.25 8.50
N TYR A 11 -12.56 -14.28 9.83
CA TYR A 11 -13.64 -13.60 10.57
C TYR A 11 -13.73 -12.10 10.23
N PHE A 12 -12.58 -11.43 10.13
CA PHE A 12 -12.49 -10.04 9.73
C PHE A 12 -13.17 -9.77 8.38
N ASN A 13 -12.87 -10.60 7.37
CA ASN A 13 -13.45 -10.48 6.04
C ASN A 13 -14.97 -10.65 6.05
N GLN A 14 -15.48 -11.61 6.83
CA GLN A 14 -16.92 -11.82 6.99
C GLN A 14 -17.61 -10.62 7.65
N LYS A 15 -16.98 -10.03 8.68
CA LYS A 15 -17.48 -8.86 9.41
C LYS A 15 -17.60 -7.65 8.48
N VAL A 16 -16.57 -7.38 7.68
CA VAL A 16 -16.60 -6.27 6.70
C VAL A 16 -17.67 -6.52 5.64
N LEU A 17 -17.72 -7.71 5.02
CA LEU A 17 -18.70 -8.02 3.97
C LEU A 17 -20.16 -7.91 4.47
N SER A 18 -20.40 -8.33 5.71
CA SER A 18 -21.71 -8.22 6.35
C SER A 18 -22.08 -6.77 6.65
N SER A 19 -21.09 -5.92 6.93
CA SER A 19 -21.32 -4.48 7.05
C SER A 19 -21.70 -3.84 5.72
N LEU A 20 -21.07 -4.26 4.62
CA LEU A 20 -21.43 -3.75 3.28
C LEU A 20 -22.87 -4.12 2.90
N SER A 21 -23.32 -5.34 3.22
CA SER A 21 -24.66 -5.82 2.85
C SER A 21 -25.79 -5.16 3.64
N LYS A 22 -25.56 -4.79 4.91
CA LYS A 22 -26.53 -4.06 5.76
C LYS A 22 -26.88 -2.67 5.23
N THR A 23 -26.07 -2.14 4.32
CA THR A 23 -26.17 -0.74 3.88
C THR A 23 -26.80 -0.59 2.49
N LYS A 24 -27.55 -1.60 2.02
CA LYS A 24 -28.35 -1.55 0.79
C LYS A 24 -29.62 -0.70 0.97
N THR A 25 -29.48 0.62 1.04
CA THR A 25 -30.59 1.54 0.77
C THR A 25 -30.57 1.91 -0.72
N THR A 26 -31.49 1.26 -1.44
CA THR A 26 -32.31 1.71 -2.58
C THR A 26 -31.85 2.88 -3.48
N PHE A 27 -31.85 2.57 -4.78
CA PHE A 27 -32.04 3.43 -5.96
C PHE A 27 -30.88 4.23 -6.58
N PHE A 28 -29.76 4.45 -5.90
CA PHE A 28 -28.57 5.04 -6.53
C PHE A 28 -27.32 4.22 -6.20
N GLY A 29 -26.39 4.11 -7.15
CA GLY A 29 -25.27 3.15 -7.13
C GLY A 29 -24.42 3.16 -5.86
N ASP A 30 -23.64 2.09 -5.65
CA ASP A 30 -22.77 1.74 -4.49
C ASP A 30 -21.89 2.87 -3.89
N LYS A 31 -21.78 4.01 -4.58
CA LYS A 31 -20.98 5.16 -4.19
C LYS A 31 -21.80 6.28 -3.54
N LEU A 32 -23.06 6.50 -3.92
CA LEU A 32 -23.82 7.68 -3.48
C LEU A 32 -24.24 7.54 -2.01
N ASP A 33 -23.98 8.56 -1.19
CA ASP A 33 -24.46 8.63 0.20
C ASP A 33 -25.01 10.03 0.52
N VAL A 34 -26.30 10.24 0.24
CA VAL A 34 -26.99 11.53 0.44
C VAL A 34 -27.15 11.92 1.91
N THR A 35 -26.92 11.00 2.85
CA THR A 35 -27.06 11.28 4.29
C THR A 35 -26.00 12.24 4.80
N TYR A 36 -24.89 12.43 4.07
CA TYR A 36 -23.93 13.48 4.40
C TYR A 36 -24.56 14.88 4.38
N ALA A 37 -25.48 15.12 3.44
CA ALA A 37 -26.17 16.39 3.28
C ALA A 37 -27.08 16.73 4.48
N THR A 38 -27.56 15.70 5.19
CA THR A 38 -28.48 15.85 6.33
C THR A 38 -27.76 16.04 7.66
N LEU A 39 -26.43 15.89 7.71
CA LEU A 39 -25.65 16.09 8.93
C LEU A 39 -25.53 17.59 9.28
N SER A 40 -25.73 17.92 10.55
CA SER A 40 -25.43 19.22 11.11
C SER A 40 -23.92 19.51 11.11
N SER A 41 -23.53 20.78 11.21
CA SER A 41 -22.11 21.17 11.29
C SER A 41 -21.39 20.54 12.48
N LYS A 42 -22.08 20.38 13.61
CA LYS A 42 -21.53 19.74 14.81
C LYS A 42 -21.27 18.25 14.58
N GLU A 43 -22.17 17.53 13.93
CA GLU A 43 -21.97 16.12 13.58
C GLU A 43 -20.81 15.93 12.60
N LYS A 44 -20.66 16.84 11.63
CA LYS A 44 -19.53 16.83 10.69
C LYS A 44 -18.20 17.01 11.41
N GLN A 45 -18.09 18.04 12.23
CA GLN A 45 -16.88 18.30 13.03
C GLN A 45 -16.55 17.12 13.95
N MET A 46 -17.54 16.59 14.69
CA MET A 46 -17.32 15.45 15.58
C MET A 46 -16.85 14.21 14.81
N GLY A 47 -17.42 13.96 13.62
CA GLY A 47 -17.03 12.85 12.76
C GLY A 47 -15.63 13.00 12.17
N ALA A 48 -15.22 14.20 11.78
CA ALA A 48 -13.87 14.50 11.31
C ALA A 48 -12.84 14.35 12.44
N GLU A 49 -13.13 14.88 13.62
CA GLU A 49 -12.29 14.69 14.81
C GLU A 49 -12.17 13.22 15.22
N GLN A 50 -13.27 12.45 15.11
CA GLN A 50 -13.26 11.02 15.37
C GLN A 50 -12.38 10.28 14.37
N LEU A 51 -12.47 10.63 13.08
CA LEU A 51 -11.59 10.07 12.05
C LEU A 51 -10.12 10.35 12.34
N HIS A 52 -9.78 11.59 12.72
CA HIS A 52 -8.40 11.94 13.07
C HIS A 52 -7.87 11.20 14.28
N ARG A 53 -8.72 10.96 15.28
CA ARG A 53 -8.38 10.22 16.51
C ARG A 53 -8.22 8.73 16.27
N CYS A 54 -9.00 8.12 15.37
CA CYS A 54 -8.96 6.68 15.17
C CYS A 54 -7.80 6.21 14.28
N LEU A 55 -7.21 7.08 13.47
CA LEU A 55 -6.07 6.75 12.62
C LEU A 55 -4.78 6.61 13.45
N PRO A 56 -4.10 5.45 13.44
CA PRO A 56 -2.90 5.24 14.25
C PRO A 56 -1.75 6.12 13.79
N SER A 57 -0.80 6.35 14.69
CA SER A 57 0.42 7.12 14.42
C SER A 57 1.62 6.20 14.65
N SER A 58 2.15 5.62 13.59
CA SER A 58 3.37 4.81 13.59
C SER A 58 3.91 4.76 12.17
N GLN A 59 5.23 4.69 12.03
CA GLN A 59 5.88 4.66 10.71
C GLN A 59 5.56 3.37 9.94
N ASP A 60 5.13 2.31 10.62
CA ASP A 60 4.82 1.01 10.01
C ASP A 60 3.41 0.92 9.44
N PHE A 61 2.60 1.98 9.57
CA PHE A 61 1.27 2.01 8.98
C PHE A 61 1.26 2.77 7.67
N LEU A 62 0.55 2.18 6.71
CA LEU A 62 0.22 2.79 5.44
C LEU A 62 -1.30 2.92 5.33
N PHE A 63 -1.71 3.93 4.56
CA PHE A 63 -3.09 4.34 4.42
C PHE A 63 -3.47 4.35 2.95
N ARG A 64 -4.70 3.95 2.66
CA ARG A 64 -5.27 4.07 1.32
C ARG A 64 -6.74 4.44 1.40
N GLY A 65 -7.13 5.49 0.69
CA GLY A 65 -8.54 5.82 0.47
C GLY A 65 -9.09 5.10 -0.75
N THR A 66 -10.32 4.62 -0.66
CA THR A 66 -11.05 4.04 -1.78
C THR A 66 -12.50 4.50 -1.77
N GLU A 67 -13.03 4.85 -2.93
CA GLU A 67 -14.40 5.32 -3.09
C GLU A 67 -15.32 4.15 -3.48
N GLY A 68 -16.50 4.07 -2.84
CA GLY A 68 -17.45 2.97 -3.02
C GLY A 68 -16.97 1.67 -2.37
N SER A 69 -17.75 0.60 -2.51
CA SER A 69 -17.47 -0.66 -1.82
C SER A 69 -16.81 -1.72 -2.70
N LYS A 70 -16.70 -1.51 -4.01
CA LYS A 70 -16.17 -2.52 -4.94
C LYS A 70 -14.79 -3.05 -4.57
N GLU A 71 -13.80 -2.18 -4.32
CA GLU A 71 -12.44 -2.63 -3.95
C GLU A 71 -12.46 -3.39 -2.61
N VAL A 72 -13.24 -2.91 -1.64
CA VAL A 72 -13.43 -3.56 -0.34
C VAL A 72 -14.05 -4.93 -0.50
N PHE A 73 -15.11 -5.06 -1.28
CA PHE A 73 -15.76 -6.32 -1.53
C PHE A 73 -14.81 -7.34 -2.18
N GLU A 74 -14.10 -6.93 -3.23
CA GLU A 74 -13.16 -7.81 -3.96
C GLU A 74 -11.97 -8.23 -3.08
N ALA A 75 -11.40 -7.30 -2.31
CA ALA A 75 -10.30 -7.59 -1.39
C ALA A 75 -10.75 -8.53 -0.25
N MET A 76 -11.91 -8.30 0.35
CA MET A 76 -12.45 -9.16 1.41
C MET A 76 -12.85 -10.54 0.87
N ALA A 77 -13.33 -10.63 -0.38
CA ALA A 77 -13.72 -11.88 -1.01
C ALA A 77 -12.54 -12.76 -1.41
N SER A 78 -11.42 -12.15 -1.83
CA SER A 78 -10.20 -12.85 -2.24
C SER A 78 -9.15 -12.98 -1.13
N ASP A 79 -9.31 -12.23 -0.04
CA ASP A 79 -8.32 -12.04 1.02
C ASP A 79 -7.04 -11.30 0.57
N TYR A 80 -7.07 -10.60 -0.57
CA TYR A 80 -5.92 -9.84 -1.10
C TYR A 80 -6.29 -8.42 -1.50
N LEU A 81 -5.70 -7.44 -0.82
CA LEU A 81 -5.78 -6.03 -1.17
C LEU A 81 -4.69 -5.69 -2.20
N GLY A 82 -5.09 -5.04 -3.29
CA GLY A 82 -4.23 -4.78 -4.45
C GLY A 82 -4.41 -5.79 -5.59
N MET A 83 -5.36 -6.73 -5.53
CA MET A 83 -5.61 -7.69 -6.62
C MET A 83 -7.01 -7.57 -7.23
N SER A 84 -7.56 -6.35 -7.23
CA SER A 84 -8.90 -6.05 -7.76
C SER A 84 -9.03 -6.34 -9.25
N SER A 85 -10.27 -6.48 -9.73
CA SER A 85 -10.58 -6.68 -11.14
C SER A 85 -10.07 -5.54 -12.03
N ILE A 86 -10.00 -4.32 -11.51
CA ILE A 86 -9.43 -3.14 -12.20
C ILE A 86 -7.90 -3.27 -12.25
N GLN A 87 -7.28 -3.56 -11.11
CA GLN A 87 -5.83 -3.68 -10.99
C GLN A 87 -5.25 -4.76 -11.92
N ARG A 88 -5.95 -5.89 -12.07
CA ARG A 88 -5.54 -6.98 -12.97
C ARG A 88 -5.58 -6.63 -14.46
N ARG A 89 -6.29 -5.57 -14.86
CA ARG A 89 -6.42 -5.12 -16.25
C ARG A 89 -5.38 -4.08 -16.67
N LYS A 90 -4.63 -3.55 -15.71
CA LYS A 90 -3.58 -2.55 -15.94
C LYS A 90 -2.39 -3.13 -16.71
N ALA A 91 -1.54 -2.24 -17.24
CA ALA A 91 -0.36 -2.63 -17.99
C ALA A 91 0.63 -3.48 -17.16
N PRO A 92 1.31 -4.47 -17.77
CA PRO A 92 2.36 -5.25 -17.11
C PRO A 92 3.69 -4.48 -17.04
N SER A 93 3.73 -3.37 -16.29
CA SER A 93 4.88 -2.45 -16.25
C SER A 93 5.49 -2.30 -14.85
N HIS A 94 6.81 -2.17 -14.78
CA HIS A 94 7.55 -1.75 -13.58
C HIS A 94 8.16 -0.35 -13.73
N ASP A 95 7.70 0.44 -14.71
CA ASP A 95 8.12 1.83 -14.86
C ASP A 95 7.48 2.69 -13.76
N ILE A 96 8.26 2.95 -12.72
CA ILE A 96 7.80 3.72 -11.55
C ILE A 96 7.47 5.18 -11.91
N VAL A 97 8.16 5.78 -12.89
CA VAL A 97 7.92 7.19 -13.26
C VAL A 97 6.63 7.30 -14.07
N SER A 98 6.41 6.40 -15.03
CA SER A 98 5.13 6.32 -15.74
C SER A 98 3.97 6.05 -14.78
N TYR A 99 4.17 5.17 -13.80
CA TYR A 99 3.14 4.86 -12.80
C TYR A 99 2.72 6.06 -11.96
N LEU A 100 3.64 6.97 -11.61
CA LEU A 100 3.31 8.20 -10.88
C LEU A 100 2.33 9.11 -11.62
N VAL A 101 2.33 9.05 -12.96
CA VAL A 101 1.47 9.88 -13.81
C VAL A 101 0.17 9.16 -14.12
N ASP A 102 0.27 7.93 -14.61
CA ASP A 102 -0.85 7.24 -15.25
C ASP A 102 -1.56 6.27 -14.28
N ASN A 103 -0.92 5.92 -13.16
CA ASN A 103 -1.36 4.85 -12.25
C ASN A 103 -1.65 3.53 -12.99
N ASP A 104 -0.97 3.29 -14.11
CA ASP A 104 -1.18 2.12 -14.98
C ASP A 104 -0.05 1.11 -14.85
N SER A 105 -0.08 0.37 -13.74
CA SER A 105 0.71 -0.84 -13.57
C SER A 105 -0.11 -1.85 -12.78
N LYS A 106 -0.19 -3.08 -13.29
CA LYS A 106 -0.80 -4.20 -12.56
C LYS A 106 0.09 -4.70 -11.41
N TYR A 107 1.36 -4.30 -11.35
CA TYR A 107 2.33 -4.73 -10.35
C TYR A 107 2.51 -3.72 -9.21
N PHE A 108 1.95 -2.52 -9.35
CA PHE A 108 2.06 -1.46 -8.35
C PHE A 108 0.72 -1.09 -7.74
N PHE A 109 0.75 -0.79 -6.44
CA PHE A 109 -0.42 -0.41 -5.66
C PHE A 109 -0.10 0.75 -4.73
N SER A 110 -0.71 1.92 -4.98
CA SER A 110 -0.45 3.15 -4.21
C SER A 110 -1.00 3.08 -2.78
N THR A 111 -0.16 3.49 -1.85
CA THR A 111 -0.49 3.75 -0.45
C THR A 111 0.25 5.02 0.02
N SER A 112 -0.12 5.57 1.16
CA SER A 112 0.59 6.71 1.76
C SER A 112 0.93 6.43 3.22
N PRO A 113 2.12 6.82 3.71
CA PRO A 113 2.43 6.84 5.14
C PRO A 113 1.71 8.00 5.85
N CYS A 114 1.16 8.96 5.11
CA CYS A 114 0.41 10.08 5.67
C CYS A 114 -1.07 9.72 5.84
N LYS A 115 -1.52 9.63 7.10
CA LYS A 115 -2.92 9.35 7.44
C LYS A 115 -3.93 10.35 6.88
N TYR A 116 -3.50 11.58 6.58
CA TYR A 116 -4.36 12.62 6.01
C TYR A 116 -4.43 12.54 4.47
N ALA A 117 -3.40 12.01 3.81
CA ALA A 117 -3.35 11.92 2.35
C ALA A 117 -4.38 10.94 1.79
N ALA A 118 -4.80 9.92 2.57
CA ALA A 118 -5.80 8.96 2.16
C ALA A 118 -7.24 9.52 2.14
N GLN A 119 -7.51 10.57 2.92
CA GLN A 119 -8.87 11.07 3.10
C GLN A 119 -9.47 11.54 1.75
N PRO A 120 -8.84 12.44 0.97
CA PRO A 120 -9.42 12.90 -0.30
C PRO A 120 -9.77 11.76 -1.27
N TYR A 121 -9.00 10.67 -1.29
CA TYR A 121 -9.28 9.50 -2.16
C TYR A 121 -10.45 8.64 -1.68
N ALA A 122 -10.79 8.70 -0.40
CA ALA A 122 -11.93 7.97 0.15
C ALA A 122 -13.28 8.66 -0.13
N GLY A 123 -13.33 9.99 -0.30
CA GLY A 123 -14.61 10.66 -0.57
C GLY A 123 -14.55 12.12 -1.04
N GLY A 124 -13.37 12.64 -1.36
CA GLY A 124 -13.15 14.02 -1.81
C GLY A 124 -12.98 14.17 -3.33
N ILE A 125 -12.93 13.08 -4.11
CA ILE A 125 -12.79 13.14 -5.58
C ILE A 125 -14.16 13.12 -6.28
N SER A 126 -15.12 12.38 -5.74
CA SER A 126 -16.46 12.21 -6.30
C SER A 126 -17.16 13.55 -6.51
N VAL A 127 -17.97 13.69 -7.56
CA VAL A 127 -18.76 14.92 -7.78
C VAL A 127 -19.87 15.07 -6.72
N PHE A 128 -20.45 13.96 -6.29
CA PHE A 128 -21.59 13.86 -5.37
C PHE A 128 -21.17 13.33 -4.00
N PRO A 129 -21.96 13.58 -2.94
CA PRO A 129 -21.76 12.97 -1.64
C PRO A 129 -21.64 11.46 -1.75
N CYS A 130 -20.60 10.90 -1.14
CA CYS A 130 -20.26 9.51 -1.38
C CYS A 130 -19.83 8.78 -0.11
N ARG A 131 -19.92 7.47 -0.19
CA ARG A 131 -19.30 6.56 0.76
C ARG A 131 -17.93 6.13 0.25
N GLY A 132 -16.99 6.00 1.17
CA GLY A 132 -15.76 5.30 0.89
C GLY A 132 -15.16 4.69 2.14
N PHE A 133 -13.92 4.28 2.00
CA PHE A 133 -13.22 3.50 3.00
C PHE A 133 -11.76 3.94 3.06
N ILE A 134 -11.23 3.96 4.27
CA ILE A 134 -9.80 4.12 4.52
C ILE A 134 -9.27 2.79 5.04
N TRP A 135 -8.34 2.21 4.29
CA TRP A 135 -7.56 1.06 4.69
C TRP A 135 -6.42 1.51 5.59
N VAL A 136 -6.23 0.82 6.72
CA VAL A 136 -5.05 0.97 7.56
C VAL A 136 -4.29 -0.35 7.53
N THR A 137 -3.09 -0.35 6.94
CA THR A 137 -2.31 -1.57 6.69
C THR A 137 -0.94 -1.47 7.34
N GLY A 138 -0.32 -2.61 7.65
CA GLY A 138 1.11 -2.66 7.94
C GLY A 138 1.96 -2.39 6.69
N LEU A 139 3.28 -2.44 6.84
CA LEU A 139 4.21 -2.44 5.70
C LEU A 139 4.02 -3.71 4.86
N PRO A 140 4.09 -3.62 3.52
CA PRO A 140 3.95 -4.77 2.63
C PRO A 140 5.23 -5.62 2.64
N LYS A 141 5.21 -6.76 1.95
CA LYS A 141 6.43 -7.53 1.70
C LYS A 141 7.47 -6.71 0.91
N VAL A 142 7.03 -6.02 -0.13
CA VAL A 142 7.89 -5.28 -1.05
C VAL A 142 7.27 -3.93 -1.36
N TYR A 143 8.07 -2.87 -1.29
CA TYR A 143 7.64 -1.55 -1.68
C TYR A 143 8.79 -0.72 -2.23
N THR A 144 8.42 0.45 -2.73
CA THR A 144 9.37 1.46 -3.15
C THR A 144 8.87 2.86 -2.79
N ILE A 145 9.79 3.82 -2.71
CA ILE A 145 9.51 5.22 -2.42
C ILE A 145 9.90 6.05 -3.65
N PRO A 146 8.93 6.60 -4.41
CA PRO A 146 9.23 7.32 -5.64
C PRO A 146 10.10 8.56 -5.43
N HIS A 147 9.90 9.32 -4.34
CA HIS A 147 10.76 10.46 -4.01
C HIS A 147 12.23 10.03 -3.82
N LYS A 148 12.49 8.86 -3.21
CA LYS A 148 13.86 8.34 -3.09
C LYS A 148 14.48 8.03 -4.46
N HIS A 149 13.68 7.63 -5.45
CA HIS A 149 14.17 7.40 -6.82
C HIS A 149 14.66 8.70 -7.45
N LEU A 150 13.95 9.81 -7.23
CA LEU A 150 14.38 11.12 -7.73
C LEU A 150 15.74 11.52 -7.15
N LEU A 151 15.96 11.26 -5.86
CA LEU A 151 17.24 11.56 -5.19
C LEU A 151 18.40 10.67 -5.64
N LEU A 152 18.12 9.40 -5.95
CA LEU A 152 19.12 8.40 -6.32
C LEU A 152 19.43 8.36 -7.82
N ASN A 153 18.42 8.61 -8.66
CA ASN A 153 18.50 8.53 -10.11
C ASN A 153 17.59 9.56 -10.77
N GLU A 154 17.98 10.82 -10.71
CA GLU A 154 17.25 11.92 -11.36
C GLU A 154 17.10 11.72 -12.88
N GLU A 155 18.09 11.07 -13.51
CA GLU A 155 18.11 10.78 -14.96
C GLU A 155 16.93 9.89 -15.39
N LEU A 156 16.42 9.02 -14.51
CA LEU A 156 15.21 8.24 -14.76
C LEU A 156 14.00 9.14 -15.06
N PHE A 157 13.89 10.27 -14.37
CA PHE A 157 12.81 11.24 -14.55
C PHE A 157 13.05 12.12 -15.77
N ASP A 158 14.31 12.47 -16.07
CA ASP A 158 14.69 13.19 -17.29
C ASP A 158 14.43 12.38 -18.57
N ASN A 159 14.73 11.08 -18.54
CA ASN A 159 14.45 10.17 -19.65
C ASN A 159 12.95 10.06 -19.90
N TYR A 160 12.13 9.94 -18.86
CA TYR A 160 10.67 9.99 -18.99
C TYR A 160 10.20 11.32 -19.59
N THR A 161 10.69 12.44 -19.06
CA THR A 161 10.37 13.80 -19.55
C THR A 161 10.69 13.93 -21.03
N THR A 162 11.87 13.50 -21.45
CA THR A 162 12.34 13.56 -22.83
C THR A 162 11.48 12.68 -23.75
N ARG A 163 11.10 11.47 -23.31
CA ARG A 163 10.18 10.60 -24.05
C ARG A 163 8.81 11.27 -24.22
N LYS A 164 8.25 11.80 -23.13
CA LYS A 164 6.92 12.43 -23.17
C LYS A 164 6.89 13.67 -24.05
N ILE A 165 7.88 14.56 -23.96
CA ILE A 165 7.93 15.75 -24.81
C ILE A 165 7.95 15.41 -26.31
N LYS A 166 8.60 14.31 -26.69
CA LYS A 166 8.61 13.83 -28.09
C LYS A 166 7.28 13.24 -28.55
N GLU A 167 6.45 12.79 -27.60
CA GLU A 167 5.12 12.20 -27.85
C GLU A 167 4.00 13.25 -27.89
N LEU A 168 4.26 14.50 -27.47
CA LEU A 168 3.24 15.55 -27.43
C LEU A 168 2.83 16.00 -28.83
N GLU A 169 1.52 16.11 -29.06
CA GLU A 169 0.98 16.75 -30.25
C GLU A 169 1.16 18.28 -30.16
N LEU A 170 1.04 18.98 -31.29
CA LEU A 170 0.98 20.45 -31.29
C LEU A 170 -0.22 20.87 -30.41
N ASP A 171 0.07 21.57 -29.30
CA ASP A 171 -0.85 22.10 -28.26
C ASP A 171 -0.93 21.32 -26.94
N ASP A 172 -0.31 20.15 -26.81
CA ASP A 172 -0.28 19.45 -25.53
C ASP A 172 0.75 20.08 -24.55
N LYS A 173 0.31 20.30 -23.31
CA LYS A 173 1.18 20.81 -22.23
C LYS A 173 1.84 19.67 -21.46
N TYR A 174 3.17 19.72 -21.39
CA TYR A 174 3.93 18.87 -20.48
C TYR A 174 3.81 19.35 -19.03
N TYR A 175 3.58 18.41 -18.11
CA TYR A 175 3.61 18.66 -16.67
C TYR A 175 4.90 18.08 -16.07
N PRO A 176 5.76 18.91 -15.42
CA PRO A 176 7.01 18.44 -14.84
C PRO A 176 6.83 17.33 -13.79
N ILE A 177 7.30 16.12 -14.11
CA ILE A 177 7.15 14.95 -13.22
C ILE A 177 8.03 15.02 -11.97
N LYS A 178 9.16 15.74 -12.05
CA LYS A 178 10.09 15.89 -10.91
C LYS A 178 9.43 16.60 -9.73
N ASP A 179 8.65 17.64 -9.98
CA ASP A 179 7.94 18.38 -8.93
C ASP A 179 6.88 17.53 -8.25
N THR A 180 6.16 16.73 -9.04
CA THR A 180 5.20 15.75 -8.53
C THR A 180 5.93 14.73 -7.65
N ALA A 181 7.03 14.15 -8.12
CA ALA A 181 7.79 13.15 -7.37
C ALA A 181 8.43 13.72 -6.08
N ALA A 182 8.94 14.95 -6.10
CA ALA A 182 9.53 15.62 -4.94
C ALA A 182 8.51 15.90 -3.82
N LYS A 183 7.25 16.17 -4.20
CA LYS A 183 6.13 16.39 -3.27
C LYS A 183 5.39 15.09 -2.93
N ASN A 184 5.69 14.00 -3.62
CA ASN A 184 5.02 12.72 -3.42
C ASN A 184 5.59 12.01 -2.18
N ASN A 185 4.75 11.85 -1.15
CA ASN A 185 5.08 11.07 0.03
C ASN A 185 4.57 9.62 -0.03
N GLU A 186 4.00 9.19 -1.16
CA GLU A 186 3.44 7.86 -1.34
C GLU A 186 4.49 6.77 -1.22
N VAL A 187 3.99 5.62 -0.76
CA VAL A 187 4.67 4.34 -0.79
C VAL A 187 3.98 3.49 -1.84
N THR A 188 4.74 3.08 -2.85
CA THR A 188 4.25 2.18 -3.90
C THR A 188 4.50 0.76 -3.46
N VAL A 189 3.43 0.04 -3.13
CA VAL A 189 3.48 -1.39 -2.83
C VAL A 189 3.71 -2.16 -4.14
N ILE A 190 4.60 -3.15 -4.11
CA ILE A 190 4.88 -4.02 -5.25
C ILE A 190 4.19 -5.35 -5.00
N ILE A 191 3.19 -5.66 -5.82
CA ILE A 191 2.34 -6.84 -5.65
C ILE A 191 2.75 -8.03 -6.52
N GLY A 192 3.82 -7.88 -7.32
CA GLY A 192 4.45 -8.95 -8.09
C GLY A 192 5.53 -8.45 -9.04
N ALA A 193 6.43 -9.35 -9.46
CA ALA A 193 7.38 -9.12 -10.56
C ALA A 193 6.92 -9.79 -11.86
N LYS A 194 6.17 -10.89 -11.76
CA LYS A 194 5.66 -11.68 -12.89
C LYS A 194 4.15 -11.88 -12.79
N LYS A 195 3.55 -12.41 -13.85
CA LYS A 195 2.09 -12.57 -13.96
C LYS A 195 1.52 -13.51 -12.89
N GLU A 196 2.30 -14.52 -12.53
CA GLU A 196 2.00 -15.57 -11.56
C GLU A 196 2.25 -15.15 -10.11
N ASP A 197 2.95 -14.04 -9.89
CA ASP A 197 3.24 -13.56 -8.54
C ASP A 197 1.99 -13.03 -7.85
N ASN A 198 1.95 -13.24 -6.53
CA ASN A 198 1.00 -12.59 -5.64
C ASN A 198 1.72 -12.18 -4.34
N TRP A 199 2.26 -10.97 -4.35
CA TRP A 199 2.89 -10.33 -3.19
C TRP A 199 1.96 -9.29 -2.54
N ALA A 200 0.69 -9.29 -2.93
CA ALA A 200 -0.32 -8.38 -2.43
C ALA A 200 -0.53 -8.52 -0.91
N LEU A 201 -1.11 -7.48 -0.31
CA LEU A 201 -1.41 -7.44 1.11
C LEU A 201 -2.52 -8.46 1.40
N LYS A 202 -2.25 -9.43 2.28
CA LYS A 202 -3.24 -10.41 2.72
C LYS A 202 -4.14 -9.75 3.77
N VAL A 203 -5.40 -9.54 3.42
CA VAL A 203 -6.33 -8.71 4.22
C VAL A 203 -6.45 -9.20 5.66
N SER A 204 -6.54 -10.52 5.84
CA SER A 204 -6.65 -11.14 7.16
C SER A 204 -5.45 -10.95 8.09
N GLU A 205 -4.26 -10.61 7.56
CA GLU A 205 -3.01 -10.52 8.34
C GLU A 205 -2.38 -9.12 8.29
N ASP A 206 -2.41 -8.46 7.14
CA ASP A 206 -1.69 -7.21 6.87
C ASP A 206 -2.54 -5.95 7.07
N VAL A 207 -3.86 -6.09 7.13
CA VAL A 207 -4.79 -4.95 7.33
C VAL A 207 -5.17 -4.88 8.80
N MET A 208 -4.85 -3.77 9.47
CA MET A 208 -5.19 -3.53 10.86
C MET A 208 -6.68 -3.25 11.03
N LYS A 209 -7.22 -2.39 10.17
CA LYS A 209 -8.65 -2.06 10.16
C LYS A 209 -9.07 -1.43 8.84
N VAL A 210 -10.39 -1.46 8.63
CA VAL A 210 -11.06 -0.68 7.59
C VAL A 210 -11.98 0.32 8.28
N ILE A 211 -11.82 1.59 7.92
CA ILE A 211 -12.65 2.69 8.42
C ILE A 211 -13.63 3.05 7.32
N GLN A 212 -14.92 2.94 7.58
CA GLN A 212 -15.93 3.42 6.67
C GLN A 212 -16.15 4.91 6.90
N VAL A 213 -16.18 5.67 5.82
CA VAL A 213 -16.33 7.13 5.83
C VAL A 213 -17.40 7.59 4.84
N ARG A 214 -17.83 8.84 5.00
CA ARG A 214 -18.67 9.56 4.05
C ARG A 214 -18.08 10.93 3.77
N GLY A 215 -18.07 11.29 2.50
CA GLY A 215 -17.55 12.55 2.00
C GLY A 215 -18.63 13.41 1.34
N PRO A 216 -18.39 14.73 1.25
CA PRO A 216 -19.29 15.71 0.65
C PRO A 216 -19.37 15.64 -0.89
N GLY A 217 -18.34 15.10 -1.54
CA GLY A 217 -18.10 15.28 -2.98
C GLY A 217 -17.68 16.71 -3.39
N ARG A 218 -17.00 16.85 -4.53
CA ARG A 218 -16.38 18.09 -5.05
C ARG A 218 -17.38 19.20 -5.41
N LEU A 219 -18.56 18.88 -5.94
CA LEU A 219 -19.50 19.90 -6.44
C LEU A 219 -20.44 20.35 -5.33
N PHE A 220 -21.02 19.40 -4.58
CA PHE A 220 -21.89 19.71 -3.44
C PHE A 220 -21.10 20.20 -2.23
N GLY A 221 -19.86 19.76 -2.04
CA GLY A 221 -18.98 20.25 -0.96
C GLY A 221 -18.77 21.77 -1.00
N LYS A 222 -18.66 22.36 -2.21
CA LYS A 222 -18.53 23.82 -2.37
C LYS A 222 -19.79 24.61 -1.99
N LEU A 223 -20.95 23.96 -1.98
CA LEU A 223 -22.23 24.52 -1.57
C LEU A 223 -22.59 24.18 -0.12
N MET A 224 -21.74 23.41 0.57
CA MET A 224 -21.97 22.96 1.93
C MET A 224 -21.05 23.68 2.92
N PRO A 225 -21.46 23.79 4.20
CA PRO A 225 -20.66 24.48 5.22
C PRO A 225 -19.34 23.81 5.58
N SER A 226 -19.11 22.56 5.12
CA SER A 226 -17.94 21.76 5.44
C SER A 226 -17.70 20.73 4.33
N ASP A 227 -16.44 20.65 3.91
CA ASP A 227 -15.90 19.70 2.94
C ASP A 227 -15.17 18.52 3.61
N GLU A 228 -15.35 18.34 4.92
CA GLU A 228 -14.64 17.32 5.70
C GLU A 228 -15.18 15.91 5.46
N ILE A 229 -14.30 14.92 5.59
CA ILE A 229 -14.69 13.52 5.55
C ILE A 229 -15.05 13.05 6.94
N VAL A 230 -16.24 12.46 7.03
CA VAL A 230 -16.87 12.08 8.30
C VAL A 230 -16.74 10.59 8.53
N HIS A 231 -16.28 10.23 9.72
CA HIS A 231 -16.26 8.87 10.23
C HIS A 231 -17.67 8.27 10.31
N ILE A 232 -17.82 6.98 9.94
CA ILE A 232 -19.04 6.20 10.17
C ILE A 232 -18.78 5.11 11.20
N GLN A 233 -17.78 4.27 10.94
CA GLN A 233 -17.44 3.15 11.81
C GLN A 233 -16.06 2.60 11.52
N ASP A 234 -15.46 1.98 12.54
CA ASP A 234 -14.23 1.20 12.43
C ASP A 234 -14.55 -0.29 12.47
N ILE A 235 -13.94 -1.05 11.57
CA ILE A 235 -13.96 -2.50 11.62
C ILE A 235 -12.53 -2.97 11.83
N GLU A 236 -12.21 -3.38 13.05
CA GLU A 236 -10.88 -3.85 13.44
C GLU A 236 -10.64 -5.32 13.07
N ASN A 237 -9.39 -5.63 12.72
CA ASN A 237 -8.92 -6.97 12.43
C ASN A 237 -8.09 -7.52 13.60
N ALA A 238 -8.67 -8.44 14.38
CA ALA A 238 -7.94 -9.12 15.45
C ALA A 238 -6.82 -10.05 14.95
N GLY A 239 -6.81 -10.42 13.66
CA GLY A 239 -5.76 -11.21 13.02
C GLY A 239 -4.56 -10.38 12.54
N PHE A 240 -4.63 -9.06 12.64
CA PHE A 240 -3.55 -8.19 12.21
C PHE A 240 -2.28 -8.42 13.03
N LYS A 241 -1.15 -8.51 12.31
CA LYS A 241 0.17 -8.41 12.92
C LYS A 241 1.12 -7.69 11.98
N LYS A 242 2.09 -6.97 12.56
CA LYS A 242 3.20 -6.42 11.79
C LYS A 242 4.05 -7.56 11.24
N ARG A 243 4.49 -7.44 9.99
CA ARG A 243 5.47 -8.37 9.40
C ARG A 243 6.80 -8.24 10.12
N THR A 244 7.55 -9.32 10.19
CA THR A 244 8.92 -9.30 10.72
C THR A 244 9.87 -8.55 9.79
N TRP A 245 9.55 -8.51 8.49
CA TRP A 245 10.36 -7.85 7.48
C TRP A 245 9.53 -7.16 6.38
N SER A 246 10.17 -6.22 5.71
CA SER A 246 9.70 -5.55 4.51
C SER A 246 10.90 -5.12 3.65
N LEU A 247 10.86 -5.39 2.35
CA LEU A 247 11.91 -5.01 1.40
C LEU A 247 11.59 -3.66 0.76
N GLU A 248 12.48 -2.71 0.92
CA GLU A 248 12.45 -1.45 0.16
C GLU A 248 13.38 -1.58 -1.04
N VAL A 249 12.81 -1.63 -2.24
CA VAL A 249 13.56 -1.88 -3.48
C VAL A 249 13.74 -0.60 -4.30
N VAL A 250 14.80 -0.59 -5.10
CA VAL A 250 15.05 0.46 -6.10
C VAL A 250 14.92 -0.05 -7.53
N PHE A 251 14.56 0.86 -8.44
CA PHE A 251 14.41 0.67 -9.88
C PHE A 251 15.41 1.53 -10.65
N SER A 252 15.88 1.01 -11.80
CA SER A 252 16.58 1.80 -12.81
C SER A 252 15.74 1.94 -14.07
N ASP A 253 16.26 2.67 -15.06
CA ASP A 253 15.65 2.70 -16.39
C ASP A 253 15.70 1.31 -17.04
N GLY A 254 14.52 0.77 -17.37
CA GLY A 254 14.33 -0.58 -17.90
C GLY A 254 14.73 -1.74 -16.96
N ASN A 255 14.69 -2.97 -17.50
CA ASN A 255 14.91 -4.21 -16.74
C ASN A 255 16.39 -4.54 -16.45
N ARG A 256 17.32 -3.60 -16.64
CA ARG A 256 18.77 -3.91 -16.68
C ARG A 256 19.61 -3.34 -15.54
N MET A 257 19.02 -2.71 -14.52
CA MET A 257 19.76 -2.11 -13.41
C MET A 257 20.94 -1.23 -13.90
N LYS A 258 20.76 -0.55 -15.04
CA LYS A 258 21.82 0.12 -15.80
C LYS A 258 22.54 1.17 -14.95
N ASP A 259 21.79 1.89 -14.14
CA ASP A 259 22.29 2.99 -13.31
C ASP A 259 22.62 2.55 -11.89
N PHE A 260 22.66 1.24 -11.60
CA PHE A 260 22.73 0.73 -10.23
C PHE A 260 23.98 1.19 -9.47
N GLU A 261 25.15 1.16 -10.10
CA GLU A 261 26.38 1.65 -9.45
C GLU A 261 26.32 3.16 -9.17
N LYS A 262 25.76 3.94 -10.09
CA LYS A 262 25.52 5.38 -9.89
C LYS A 262 24.57 5.62 -8.72
N MET A 263 23.50 4.84 -8.63
CA MET A 263 22.53 4.88 -7.51
C MET A 263 23.19 4.50 -6.18
N ASN A 264 24.01 3.45 -6.14
CA ASN A 264 24.75 3.05 -4.94
C ASN A 264 25.74 4.14 -4.51
N LEU A 265 26.48 4.74 -5.45
CA LEU A 265 27.37 5.87 -5.17
C LEU A 265 26.59 7.05 -4.58
N ARG A 266 25.45 7.40 -5.19
CA ARG A 266 24.60 8.49 -4.72
C ARG A 266 24.01 8.20 -3.33
N ALA A 267 23.57 6.96 -3.09
CA ALA A 267 23.07 6.53 -1.78
C ALA A 267 24.14 6.67 -0.68
N ARG A 268 25.41 6.35 -0.98
CA ARG A 268 26.53 6.56 -0.05
C ARG A 268 26.77 8.03 0.23
N GLN A 269 26.75 8.88 -0.80
CA GLN A 269 26.91 10.33 -0.65
C GLN A 269 25.80 10.94 0.21
N LEU A 270 24.58 10.41 0.12
CA LEU A 270 23.43 10.83 0.92
C LEU A 270 23.37 10.18 2.31
N GLY A 271 24.33 9.31 2.66
CA GLY A 271 24.34 8.60 3.95
C GLY A 271 23.25 7.53 4.10
N LEU A 272 22.60 7.12 3.01
CA LEU A 272 21.54 6.11 3.03
C LEU A 272 22.10 4.68 3.19
N ILE A 273 23.32 4.45 2.69
CA ILE A 273 24.06 3.19 2.82
C ILE A 273 25.55 3.47 3.12
N ARG A 274 26.23 2.49 3.71
CA ARG A 274 27.67 2.46 4.00
C ARG A 274 28.47 2.02 2.78
N LYS A 275 29.80 2.09 2.90
CA LYS A 275 30.76 1.77 1.82
C LYS A 275 30.73 0.29 1.41
N ASP A 276 30.45 -0.59 2.35
CA ASP A 276 30.34 -2.04 2.24
C ASP A 276 28.91 -2.51 1.89
N GLU A 277 27.98 -1.59 1.71
CA GLU A 277 26.58 -1.87 1.41
C GLU A 277 26.23 -1.53 -0.05
N ARG A 278 25.15 -2.17 -0.55
CA ARG A 278 24.43 -1.85 -1.78
C ARG A 278 22.92 -1.80 -1.52
N LEU A 279 22.18 -1.09 -2.36
CA LEU A 279 20.73 -1.05 -2.34
C LEU A 279 20.11 -2.41 -2.71
N ILE A 280 18.90 -2.67 -2.21
CA ILE A 280 18.08 -3.81 -2.64
C ILE A 280 17.37 -3.51 -3.96
N THR A 281 17.30 -4.49 -4.85
CA THR A 281 16.65 -4.39 -6.16
C THR A 281 15.37 -5.23 -6.24
N LEU A 282 14.56 -5.02 -7.27
CA LEU A 282 13.41 -5.91 -7.54
C LEU A 282 13.86 -7.36 -7.79
N GLN A 283 15.03 -7.56 -8.40
CA GLN A 283 15.59 -8.91 -8.64
C GLN A 283 15.96 -9.62 -7.33
N ASP A 284 16.48 -8.90 -6.34
CA ASP A 284 16.70 -9.46 -4.99
C ASP A 284 15.36 -9.85 -4.34
N ALA A 285 14.34 -9.00 -4.45
CA ALA A 285 13.02 -9.30 -3.90
C ALA A 285 12.37 -10.52 -4.58
N GLU A 286 12.46 -10.61 -5.90
CA GLU A 286 11.94 -11.74 -6.68
C GLU A 286 12.50 -13.08 -6.21
N SER A 287 13.79 -13.13 -5.84
CA SER A 287 14.43 -14.39 -5.45
C SER A 287 14.11 -14.83 -4.01
N ILE A 288 13.67 -13.93 -3.12
CA ILE A 288 13.51 -14.23 -1.69
C ILE A 288 12.11 -14.02 -1.13
N VAL A 289 11.23 -13.24 -1.76
CA VAL A 289 9.91 -12.85 -1.19
C VAL A 289 9.02 -14.03 -0.80
N ASN A 290 9.11 -15.12 -1.55
CA ASN A 290 8.35 -16.34 -1.33
C ASN A 290 9.19 -17.47 -0.71
N SER A 291 10.38 -17.14 -0.17
CA SER A 291 11.22 -18.11 0.52
C SER A 291 10.54 -18.67 1.78
N GLU A 292 10.80 -19.93 2.08
CA GLU A 292 10.24 -20.61 3.23
C GLU A 292 10.73 -19.95 4.52
N GLU A 293 12.00 -19.62 4.57
CA GLU A 293 12.70 -19.03 5.70
C GLU A 293 12.09 -17.68 6.13
N LEU A 294 11.84 -16.79 5.16
CA LEU A 294 11.21 -15.49 5.44
C LEU A 294 9.70 -15.62 5.77
N ASN A 295 9.03 -16.65 5.26
CA ASN A 295 7.65 -16.96 5.61
C ASN A 295 7.56 -17.57 7.02
N GLU A 296 8.51 -18.41 7.41
CA GLU A 296 8.62 -18.98 8.75
C GLU A 296 8.85 -17.89 9.79
N LEU A 297 9.75 -16.92 9.55
CA LEU A 297 9.93 -15.77 10.44
C LEU A 297 8.61 -15.03 10.68
N ASN A 298 7.87 -14.70 9.61
CA ASN A 298 6.56 -14.05 9.74
C ASN A 298 5.54 -14.94 10.46
N THR A 299 5.62 -16.25 10.33
CA THR A 299 4.64 -17.20 10.89
C THR A 299 4.89 -17.47 12.37
N GLN A 300 6.15 -17.58 12.77
CA GLN A 300 6.59 -17.97 14.10
C GLN A 300 6.75 -16.80 15.06
N TYR A 301 7.00 -15.58 14.55
CA TYR A 301 7.32 -14.44 15.41
C TYR A 301 6.35 -13.27 15.24
N THR A 302 6.18 -12.51 16.31
CA THR A 302 5.67 -11.14 16.33
C THR A 302 6.80 -10.16 16.55
N THR A 303 6.58 -8.90 16.18
CA THR A 303 7.53 -7.82 16.40
C THR A 303 6.79 -6.51 16.68
N PRO A 304 7.32 -5.63 17.56
CA PRO A 304 6.76 -4.30 17.79
C PRO A 304 6.90 -3.39 16.57
N TRP A 305 7.84 -3.65 15.66
CA TRP A 305 7.99 -2.92 14.39
C TRP A 305 8.51 -3.81 13.26
N THR A 306 8.13 -3.48 12.03
CA THR A 306 8.59 -4.24 10.86
C THR A 306 10.02 -3.84 10.49
N HIS A 307 10.93 -4.81 10.39
CA HIS A 307 12.31 -4.55 9.96
C HIS A 307 12.34 -4.17 8.48
N ARG A 308 12.87 -2.99 8.16
CA ARG A 308 12.95 -2.47 6.78
C ARG A 308 14.31 -2.77 6.19
N ILE A 309 14.35 -3.66 5.22
CA ILE A 309 15.57 -4.04 4.54
C ILE A 309 15.65 -3.22 3.27
N SER A 310 16.47 -2.18 3.28
CA SER A 310 16.71 -1.30 2.13
C SER A 310 18.08 -1.52 1.49
N LYS A 311 18.91 -2.38 2.08
CA LYS A 311 20.32 -2.58 1.73
C LYS A 311 20.83 -3.93 2.21
N VAL A 312 21.91 -4.40 1.58
CA VAL A 312 22.66 -5.61 1.93
C VAL A 312 24.14 -5.38 1.69
N HIS A 313 24.99 -6.32 2.11
CA HIS A 313 26.42 -6.27 1.77
C HIS A 313 26.63 -6.24 0.24
N LYS A 314 27.52 -5.36 -0.23
CA LYS A 314 27.74 -5.11 -1.67
C LYS A 314 28.24 -6.33 -2.44
N ASP A 315 28.92 -7.25 -1.77
CA ASP A 315 29.51 -8.44 -2.39
C ASP A 315 28.47 -9.56 -2.61
N ILE A 316 27.24 -9.40 -2.08
CA ILE A 316 26.12 -10.31 -2.38
C ILE A 316 25.61 -9.99 -3.79
N PRO A 317 25.73 -10.89 -4.78
CA PRO A 317 25.24 -10.63 -6.13
C PRO A 317 23.72 -10.40 -6.18
N LEU A 318 23.25 -9.68 -7.20
CA LEU A 318 21.82 -9.44 -7.38
C LEU A 318 21.05 -10.75 -7.55
N GLY A 319 19.99 -10.94 -6.76
CA GLY A 319 19.12 -12.10 -6.84
C GLY A 319 19.71 -13.40 -6.30
N LEU A 320 20.92 -13.40 -5.73
CA LEU A 320 21.52 -14.63 -5.19
C LEU A 320 20.90 -15.01 -3.84
N LYS A 321 19.86 -15.85 -3.90
CA LYS A 321 19.04 -16.27 -2.76
C LYS A 321 19.87 -16.83 -1.60
N GLU A 322 20.89 -17.64 -1.92
CA GLU A 322 21.72 -18.39 -0.97
C GLU A 322 22.51 -17.49 -0.02
N LEU A 323 22.81 -16.25 -0.44
CA LEU A 323 23.48 -15.26 0.39
C LEU A 323 22.51 -14.22 0.96
N LEU A 324 21.47 -13.85 0.21
CA LEU A 324 20.49 -12.87 0.64
C LEU A 324 19.70 -13.33 1.88
N ILE A 325 19.22 -14.58 1.90
CA ILE A 325 18.38 -15.07 2.99
C ILE A 325 19.14 -15.16 4.32
N PRO A 326 20.34 -15.77 4.40
CA PRO A 326 21.09 -15.80 5.65
C PRO A 326 21.40 -14.40 6.16
N PHE A 327 21.89 -13.50 5.28
CA PHE A 327 22.21 -12.12 5.64
C PHE A 327 21.01 -11.40 6.25
N ILE A 328 19.86 -11.43 5.57
CA ILE A 328 18.63 -10.75 6.02
C ILE A 328 18.12 -11.37 7.33
N THR A 329 18.15 -12.69 7.43
CA THR A 329 17.66 -13.41 8.62
C THR A 329 18.51 -13.10 9.84
N GLU A 330 19.84 -13.06 9.68
CA GLU A 330 20.77 -12.66 10.74
C GLU A 330 20.54 -11.20 11.15
N GLU A 331 20.37 -10.30 10.20
CA GLU A 331 20.11 -8.88 10.47
C GLU A 331 18.81 -8.68 11.28
N ILE A 332 17.73 -9.38 10.90
CA ILE A 332 16.45 -9.32 11.62
C ILE A 332 16.61 -9.91 13.03
N LYS A 333 17.28 -11.04 13.18
CA LYS A 333 17.46 -11.68 14.50
C LYS A 333 18.35 -10.85 15.43
N ALA A 334 19.36 -10.18 14.87
CA ALA A 334 20.28 -9.33 15.62
C ALA A 334 19.63 -8.10 16.25
N THR A 335 18.43 -7.69 15.81
CA THR A 335 17.69 -6.60 16.46
C THR A 335 17.22 -6.97 17.86
N GLY A 336 17.03 -8.27 18.14
CA GLY A 336 16.48 -8.77 19.41
C GLY A 336 15.00 -8.43 19.63
N THR A 337 14.26 -8.07 18.58
CA THR A 337 12.86 -7.60 18.70
C THR A 337 11.82 -8.66 18.39
N LEU A 338 12.26 -9.86 18.00
CA LEU A 338 11.37 -10.96 17.64
C LEU A 338 10.88 -11.67 18.91
N GLU A 339 9.55 -11.83 19.01
CA GLU A 339 8.90 -12.57 20.08
C GLU A 339 8.22 -13.81 19.49
N GLU A 340 8.50 -15.00 20.02
CA GLU A 340 7.91 -16.24 19.51
C GLU A 340 6.41 -16.31 19.82
N ILE A 341 5.61 -16.58 18.80
CA ILE A 341 4.18 -16.80 18.91
C ILE A 341 3.99 -18.14 19.60
N HIS A 342 3.75 -18.11 20.91
CA HIS A 342 3.41 -19.28 21.67
C HIS A 342 2.08 -19.83 21.13
N ARG A 343 2.14 -20.90 20.33
CA ARG A 343 0.96 -21.67 19.97
C ARG A 343 0.43 -22.29 21.26
N LYS A 344 -0.53 -21.62 21.92
CA LYS A 344 -1.35 -22.29 22.93
C LYS A 344 -1.91 -23.54 22.26
N GLY A 345 -1.44 -24.70 22.75
CA GLY A 345 -1.81 -25.99 22.22
C GLY A 345 -3.33 -26.10 22.15
N ARG A 346 -3.82 -26.61 21.02
CA ARG A 346 -5.12 -27.26 20.99
C ARG A 346 -5.03 -28.48 21.90
N TYR A 347 -5.35 -28.30 23.18
CA TYR A 347 -5.74 -29.39 24.05
C TYR A 347 -6.94 -28.97 24.88
N GLN A 348 -7.95 -29.86 24.82
CA GLN A 348 -9.10 -30.01 25.71
C GLN A 348 -10.24 -29.00 25.58
N TYR A 349 -11.21 -29.33 24.71
CA TYR A 349 -12.54 -29.66 25.19
C TYR A 349 -12.98 -30.97 24.52
N ILE A 350 -13.10 -32.01 25.34
CA ILE A 350 -13.91 -33.21 25.05
C ILE A 350 -15.38 -32.77 25.17
#